data_AF-B0C7F6-F1
#
_entry.id   AF-B0C7F6-F1
#
_cell.length_a   1.000
_cell.length_b   1.000
_cell.length_c   1.000
_cell.angle_alpha   90.00
_cell.angle_beta   90.00
_cell.angle_gamma   90.00
#
_symmetry.space_group_name_H-M   'P 1'
#
loop_
_entity.id
_entity.type
_entity.pdbx_description
1 polymer ?
#
loop_
_entity_poly.entity_id
_entity_poly.type
_entity_poly.pdbx_seq_one_letter_code
_entity_poly.pdbx_strand_id
1 'polypeptide(L)' 'MSRSLHPLFHEIATAPTEEVLRFRVMDNISHYFGIQRWGISLIDSANNLVSFDARGVSDSFAERYQKFGIPVDPVLEAV' A
#
# COMPACT_ATOMS: atom_id res chain seq x y z
N MET A 1 10.18 2.64 23.82
CA MET A 1 8.89 3.36 23.71
C MET A 1 7.84 2.37 23.24
N SER A 2 6.74 2.20 23.97
CA SER A 2 5.63 1.35 23.51
C SER A 2 5.04 1.98 22.24
N ARG A 3 5.21 1.30 21.10
CA ARG A 3 4.60 1.71 19.84
C ARG A 3 3.11 1.40 19.92
N SER A 4 2.32 2.38 20.35
CA SER A 4 0.86 2.24 20.42
C SER A 4 0.28 2.31 19.01
N LEU A 5 -0.54 1.34 18.63
CA LEU A 5 -1.27 1.36 17.36
C LEU A 5 -2.52 2.26 17.40
N HIS A 6 -2.84 2.84 18.56
CA HIS A 6 -4.01 3.69 18.72
C HIS A 6 -4.06 4.88 17.73
N PRO A 7 -2.96 5.63 17.48
CA PRO A 7 -2.97 6.71 16.49
C PRO A 7 -3.29 6.19 15.07
N LEU A 8 -2.76 5.02 14.70
CA LEU A 8 -3.06 4.39 13.42
C LEU A 8 -4.57 4.07 13.30
N PHE A 9 -5.17 3.47 14.32
CA PHE A 9 -6.61 3.17 14.29
C PHE A 9 -7.47 4.43 14.20
N HIS A 10 -7.08 5.51 14.87
CA HIS A 10 -7.75 6.80 14.76
C HIS A 10 -7.63 7.39 13.35
N GLU A 11 -6.43 7.35 12.76
CA GLU A 11 -6.18 7.84 11.40
C GLU A 11 -6.94 7.05 10.33
N ILE A 12 -7.08 5.74 10.51
CA ILE A 12 -7.93 4.88 9.67
C ILE A 12 -9.40 5.30 9.80
N ALA A 13 -9.90 5.37 11.04
CA ALA A 13 -11.32 5.64 11.30
C ALA A 13 -11.78 7.04 10.85
N THR A 14 -10.86 7.99 10.72
CA THR A 14 -11.15 9.37 10.33
C THR A 14 -10.72 9.71 8.91
N ALA A 15 -10.36 8.72 8.09
CA ALA A 15 -9.98 8.96 6.70
C ALA A 15 -11.21 9.39 5.86
N PRO A 16 -11.15 10.54 5.16
CA PRO A 16 -12.29 11.08 4.41
C PRO A 16 -12.51 10.39 3.05
N THR A 17 -11.49 9.70 2.53
CA THR A 17 -11.53 8.96 1.27
C THR A 17 -10.73 7.68 1.40
N GLU A 18 -11.00 6.71 0.53
CA GLU A 18 -10.27 5.45 0.48
C GLU A 18 -8.80 5.64 0.11
N GLU A 19 -8.49 6.61 -0.76
CA GLU A 19 -7.11 7.01 -1.07
C GLU A 19 -6.37 7.49 0.19
N VAL A 20 -6.96 8.42 0.94
CA VAL A 20 -6.35 8.94 2.18
C VAL A 20 -6.19 7.83 3.21
N LEU A 21 -7.13 6.89 3.29
CA LEU A 21 -7.03 5.71 4.14
C LEU A 21 -5.79 4.89 3.78
N ARG A 22 -5.60 4.54 2.50
CA ARG A 22 -4.45 3.74 2.04
C ARG A 22 -3.13 4.42 2.38
N PHE A 23 -2.99 5.72 2.11
CA PHE A 23 -1.77 6.47 2.45
C PHE A 23 -1.50 6.49 3.95
N ARG A 24 -2.50 6.79 4.79
CA ARG A 24 -2.34 6.82 6.26
C ARG A 24 -1.88 5.47 6.80
N VAL A 25 -2.48 4.38 6.34
CA VAL A 25 -2.10 3.02 6.74
C VAL A 25 -0.64 2.75 6.37
N MET A 26 -0.29 2.94 5.10
CA MET A 26 1.03 2.55 4.60
C MET A 26 2.15 3.44 5.15
N ASP A 27 1.91 4.74 5.33
CA ASP A 27 2.88 5.66 5.91
C ASP A 27 3.14 5.37 7.40
N ASN A 28 2.10 5.07 8.18
CA ASN A 28 2.27 4.69 9.59
C ASN A 28 3.00 3.36 9.73
N ILE A 29 2.61 2.33 8.98
CA ILE A 29 3.31 1.04 8.97
C ILE A 29 4.77 1.28 8.59
N SER A 30 5.02 2.08 7.56
CA SER A 30 6.38 2.39 7.12
C SER A 30 7.21 3.07 8.19
N HIS A 31 6.63 4.03 8.91
CA HIS A 31 7.27 4.67 10.04
C HIS A 31 7.61 3.68 11.16
N TYR A 32 6.68 2.80 11.54
CA TYR A 32 6.90 1.85 12.63
C TYR A 32 7.95 0.78 12.30
N PHE A 33 7.99 0.32 11.06
CA PHE A 33 8.88 -0.76 10.63
C PHE A 33 10.15 -0.26 9.91
N GLY A 34 10.32 1.06 9.74
CA GLY A 34 11.47 1.62 9.02
C GLY A 34 11.47 1.27 7.53
N ILE A 35 10.30 1.06 6.94
CA ILE A 35 10.14 0.73 5.53
C ILE A 35 10.38 1.98 4.69
N GLN A 36 11.24 1.88 3.68
CA GLN A 36 11.61 3.00 2.83
C GLN A 36 10.74 3.12 1.57
N ARG A 37 10.14 2.00 1.15
CA ARG A 37 9.38 1.89 -0.09
C ARG A 37 8.20 0.98 0.12
N TRP A 38 7.06 1.35 -0.43
CA TRP A 38 5.86 0.53 -0.34
C TRP A 38 5.00 0.69 -1.58
N GLY A 39 4.16 -0.30 -1.84
CA GLY A 39 3.08 -0.27 -2.81
C GLY A 39 1.83 -0.87 -2.18
N ILE A 40 0.65 -0.39 -2.58
CA ILE A 40 -0.64 -0.96 -2.20
C ILE A 40 -1.53 -1.02 -3.43
N SER A 41 -2.07 -2.21 -3.68
CA SER A 41 -3.03 -2.46 -4.76
C SER A 41 -4.42 -2.57 -4.17
N LEU A 42 -5.38 -1.85 -4.73
CA LEU A 42 -6.80 -2.11 -4.51
C LEU A 42 -7.32 -2.97 -5.64
N ILE A 43 -7.96 -4.07 -5.28
CA ILE A 43 -8.49 -5.05 -6.22
C ILE A 43 -9.99 -5.18 -5.97
N ASP A 44 -10.79 -5.29 -7.04
CA ASP A 44 -12.22 -5.52 -6.93
C ASP A 44 -12.56 -7.01 -6.65
N SER A 45 -13.84 -7.30 -6.47
CA SER A 45 -14.32 -8.67 -6.23
C SER A 45 -14.10 -9.63 -7.40
N ALA A 46 -13.79 -9.13 -8.59
CA ALA A 46 -13.49 -9.91 -9.78
C ALA A 46 -11.97 -10.02 -10.03
N ASN A 47 -11.15 -9.67 -9.03
CA ASN A 47 -9.69 -9.66 -9.08
C ASN A 47 -9.07 -8.66 -10.07
N ASN A 48 -9.81 -7.61 -10.47
CA ASN A 48 -9.25 -6.55 -11.31
C ASN A 48 -8.59 -5.47 -10.45
N LEU A 49 -7.45 -4.95 -10.92
CA LEU A 49 -6.79 -3.80 -10.30
C LEU A 49 -7.64 -2.53 -10.47
N VAL A 50 -8.10 -1.96 -9.37
CA VAL A 50 -8.87 -0.70 -9.33
C VAL A 50 -7.94 0.50 -9.20
N SER A 51 -6.96 0.40 -8.31
CA SER A 51 -5.96 1.45 -8.10
C SER A 51 -4.67 0.85 -7.55
N PHE A 52 -3.58 1.59 -7.75
CA PHE A 52 -2.27 1.25 -7.23
C PHE A 52 -1.58 2.52 -6.80
N ASP A 53 -1.19 2.57 -5.53
CA ASP A 53 -0.40 3.66 -4.97
C ASP A 53 0.96 3.12 -4.55
N ALA A 54 2.01 3.89 -4.79
CA ALA A 54 3.35 3.52 -4.37
C ALA A 54 4.15 4.73 -3.88
N ARG A 55 5.08 4.47 -2.96
CA ARG A 55 5.98 5.47 -2.39
C ARG A 55 7.41 4.96 -2.40
N GLY A 56 8.35 5.86 -2.71
CA GLY A 56 9.78 5.55 -2.70
C GLY A 56 10.27 4.74 -3.92
N VAL A 57 9.42 4.59 -4.93
CA VAL A 57 9.74 4.03 -6.26
C VAL A 57 9.46 5.08 -7.34
N SER A 58 10.09 4.98 -8.49
CA SER A 58 9.80 5.88 -9.62
C SER A 58 8.49 5.50 -10.31
N ASP A 59 7.83 6.46 -10.93
CA ASP A 59 6.63 6.22 -11.75
C ASP A 59 6.93 5.20 -12.86
N SER A 60 8.11 5.29 -13.47
CA SER A 60 8.59 4.33 -14.47
C SER A 60 8.75 2.90 -13.93
N PHE A 61 9.08 2.75 -12.65
CA PHE A 61 9.10 1.43 -12.01
C PHE A 61 7.67 0.94 -11.79
N ALA A 62 6.78 1.79 -11.25
CA ALA A 62 5.39 1.45 -11.00
C ALA A 62 4.67 0.98 -12.27
N GLU A 63 4.81 1.74 -13.38
CA GLU A 63 4.24 1.37 -14.68
C GLU A 63 4.76 0.03 -15.20
N ARG A 64 6.09 -0.20 -15.11
CA ARG A 64 6.69 -1.47 -15.55
C ARG A 64 6.25 -2.64 -14.67
N TYR A 65 6.18 -2.43 -13.37
CA TYR A 65 5.76 -3.46 -12.42
C TYR A 65 4.30 -3.85 -12.64
N GLN A 66 3.40 -2.89 -12.88
CA GLN A 66 2.02 -3.19 -13.25
C GLN A 66 1.92 -4.00 -14.55
N LYS A 67 2.72 -3.66 -15.55
CA LYS A 67 2.66 -4.31 -16.87
C LYS A 67 3.28 -5.70 -16.89
N PHE A 68 4.37 -5.90 -16.14
CA PHE A 68 5.20 -7.10 -16.27
C PHE A 68 5.48 -7.81 -14.95
N GLY A 69 5.44 -7.10 -13.83
CA GLY A 69 5.78 -7.63 -12.50
C GLY A 69 4.64 -8.42 -11.86
N ILE A 70 3.42 -7.88 -11.88
CA ILE A 70 2.24 -8.52 -11.24
C ILE A 70 2.09 -10.00 -11.62
N PRO A 71 2.17 -10.42 -12.90
CA PRO A 71 1.95 -11.83 -13.27
C PRO A 71 3.06 -12.79 -12.82
N VAL A 72 4.19 -12.27 -12.36
CA VAL A 72 5.39 -13.06 -12.01
C VAL A 72 5.90 -12.76 -10.60
N ASP A 73 5.15 -11.99 -9.81
CA ASP A 73 5.59 -11.62 -8.46
C ASP A 73 5.32 -12.78 -7.49
N PRO A 74 6.38 -13.40 -6.92
CA PRO A 74 6.23 -14.52 -6.00
C PRO A 74 5.52 -14.15 -4.69
N VAL A 75 5.50 -12.87 -4.32
CA VAL A 75 4.74 -12.38 -3.16
C VAL A 75 3.24 -12.49 -3.43
N LEU A 76 2.80 -12.25 -4.66
CA LEU A 76 1.38 -12.34 -5.04
C LEU A 76 0.91 -13.79 -5.24
N GLU A 77 1.82 -14.74 -5.47
CA GLU A 77 1.50 -16.17 -5.49
C GLU A 77 1.16 -16.72 -4.09
N ALA A 78 1.58 -16.02 -3.03
CA ALA A 78 1.43 -16.45 -1.64
C ALA A 78 0.18 -15.90 -0.93
N VAL A 79 -0.67 -15.13 -1.63
CA VAL A 79 -1.87 -14.45 -1.08
C VAL A 79 -3.15 -15.18 -1.44
#